data_AF-A0A1Q1FLF3-F1
#
_entry.id   AF-A0A1Q1FLF3-F1
#
_cell.length_a   1.000
_cell.length_b   1.000
_cell.length_c   1.000
_cell.angle_alpha   90.00
_cell.angle_beta   90.00
_cell.angle_gamma   90.00
#
_symmetry.space_group_name_H-M   'P 1'
#
loop_
_entity.id
_entity.type
_entity.pdbx_description
1 polymer ?
#
loop_
_entity_poly.entity_id
_entity_poly.type
_entity_poly.pdbx_seq_one_letter_code
_entity_poly.pdbx_strand_id
1 'polypeptide(L)'
;MWDRIDRRRFLAGGSAIVAAGAIARRPPSSSSAVDLGPRVVTDPTLAVETPEKLVGNVRATQDVIDTESTASLDLSFTWTGSETRRIEFGANEIPFSNPRRSAPDGATAMLVTAETGAAIDRRDDRTWVPNDADEITTFLPLEGYTFDPGETASWSWQLWGVPGETASIEPGAYRFESRSGSRGDGDPMVTLSLSVEPLRRS
;
A
#
# COMPACT_ATOMS: atom_id res chain seq x y z
N MET A 1 -12.00 39.78 40.70
CA MET A 1 -11.31 41.08 40.62
C MET A 1 -10.24 40.92 39.55
N TRP A 2 -10.63 40.98 38.27
CA TRP A 2 -10.28 42.07 37.35
C TRP A 2 -8.89 42.63 37.63
N ASP A 3 -7.91 42.22 36.83
CA ASP A 3 -7.03 43.23 36.27
C ASP A 3 -6.65 42.91 34.82
N ARG A 4 -6.57 43.99 34.06
CA ARG A 4 -6.55 44.09 32.61
C ARG A 4 -5.23 44.77 32.26
N ILE A 5 -4.68 44.42 31.09
CA ILE A 5 -3.78 45.24 30.26
C ILE A 5 -2.32 45.32 30.72
N ASP A 6 -1.39 44.82 29.88
CA ASP A 6 -0.53 45.76 29.14
C ASP A 6 -0.08 45.19 27.78
N ARG A 7 -0.43 45.94 26.72
CA ARG A 7 0.03 45.75 25.33
C ARG A 7 1.13 46.79 25.10
N ARG A 8 2.41 46.39 25.13
CA ARG A 8 3.52 47.20 24.61
C ARG A 8 4.50 46.27 23.87
N ARG A 9 4.45 46.28 22.53
CA ARG A 9 5.37 47.03 21.65
C ARG A 9 6.82 46.55 21.77
N PHE A 10 7.24 45.69 20.85
CA PHE A 10 8.58 45.77 20.26
C PHE A 10 8.42 45.81 18.74
N LEU A 11 8.50 47.03 18.21
CA LEU A 11 8.87 47.31 16.84
C LEU A 11 10.39 47.50 16.80
N ALA A 12 10.96 47.15 15.66
CA ALA A 12 12.27 47.54 15.12
C ALA A 12 13.38 46.47 15.14
N GLY A 13 13.93 46.27 13.94
CA GLY A 13 14.92 45.28 13.54
C GLY A 13 14.46 44.68 12.21
N GLY A 14 14.44 45.40 11.09
CA GLY A 14 15.57 46.17 10.58
C GLY A 14 16.63 45.21 10.08
N SER A 15 16.40 44.55 8.94
CA SER A 15 17.42 43.75 8.27
C SER A 15 17.24 43.86 6.75
N ALA A 16 18.36 44.20 6.13
CA ALA A 16 18.48 44.66 4.76
C ALA A 16 18.11 43.58 3.73
N ILE A 17 17.44 44.01 2.67
CA ILE A 17 17.30 43.25 1.43
C ILE A 17 18.67 43.26 0.75
N VAL A 18 19.47 42.22 0.96
CA VAL A 18 20.56 41.91 0.05
C VAL A 18 19.96 41.13 -1.10
N ALA A 19 19.73 41.82 -2.22
CA ALA A 19 19.37 41.22 -3.50
C ALA A 19 20.60 40.51 -4.08
N ALA A 20 20.96 39.37 -3.50
CA ALA A 20 21.72 38.35 -4.21
C ALA A 20 20.70 37.51 -4.98
N GLY A 21 20.89 37.38 -6.29
CA GLY A 21 20.00 36.66 -7.20
C GLY A 21 19.79 35.21 -6.78
N ALA A 22 18.83 34.98 -5.89
CA ALA A 22 18.20 33.70 -5.76
C ALA A 22 17.36 33.52 -7.02
N ILE A 23 17.85 32.68 -7.93
CA ILE A 23 16.99 32.01 -8.89
C ILE A 23 15.96 31.28 -8.02
N ALA A 24 14.81 31.92 -7.81
CA ALA A 24 13.66 31.30 -7.20
C ALA A 24 13.28 30.16 -8.13
N ARG A 25 13.83 28.98 -7.84
CA ARG A 25 13.30 27.73 -8.36
C ARG A 25 11.86 27.73 -7.90
N ARG A 26 10.95 28.09 -8.81
CA ARG A 26 9.52 27.87 -8.60
C ARG A 26 9.41 26.46 -8.04
N PRO A 27 8.77 26.26 -6.87
CA PRO A 27 8.40 24.92 -6.48
C PRO A 27 7.68 24.31 -7.70
N PRO A 28 8.01 23.06 -8.08
CA PRO A 28 7.36 22.42 -9.21
C PRO A 28 5.86 22.65 -9.04
N SER A 29 5.25 23.24 -10.06
CA SER A 29 3.82 23.49 -10.11
C SER A 29 3.14 22.21 -9.67
N SER A 30 2.54 22.25 -8.48
CA SER A 30 1.67 21.21 -7.97
C SER A 30 0.71 20.89 -9.10
N SER A 31 0.87 19.73 -9.73
CA SER A 31 -0.15 19.23 -10.65
C SER A 31 -1.45 19.32 -9.88
N SER A 32 -2.45 19.98 -10.45
CA SER A 32 -3.78 20.05 -9.83
C SER A 32 -4.21 18.60 -9.59
N ALA A 33 -4.12 18.16 -8.34
CA ALA A 33 -4.38 16.79 -7.97
C ALA A 33 -5.81 16.46 -8.41
N VAL A 34 -5.93 15.52 -9.35
CA VAL A 34 -7.23 15.09 -9.87
C VAL A 34 -8.04 14.58 -8.69
N ASP A 35 -9.18 15.19 -8.41
CA ASP A 35 -10.11 14.65 -7.42
C ASP A 35 -10.77 13.41 -8.02
N LEU A 36 -10.33 12.25 -7.54
CA LEU A 36 -10.81 10.95 -8.01
C LEU A 36 -12.15 10.55 -7.35
N GLY A 37 -12.60 11.26 -6.31
CA GLY A 37 -13.78 10.87 -5.50
C GLY A 37 -13.63 9.48 -4.86
N PRO A 38 -14.61 8.97 -4.08
CA PRO A 38 -14.55 7.61 -3.55
C PRO A 38 -14.41 6.55 -4.64
N ARG A 39 -13.66 5.48 -4.36
CA ARG A 39 -13.43 4.34 -5.27
C ARG A 39 -13.83 3.04 -4.57
N VAL A 40 -13.99 1.98 -5.34
CA VAL A 40 -14.29 0.65 -4.84
C VAL A 40 -13.38 -0.38 -5.48
N VAL A 41 -12.91 -1.34 -4.68
CA VAL A 41 -12.19 -2.52 -5.14
C VAL A 41 -13.20 -3.58 -5.59
N THR A 42 -13.03 -4.05 -6.82
CA THR A 42 -13.88 -5.07 -7.44
C THR A 42 -13.05 -6.27 -7.90
N ASP A 43 -13.73 -7.41 -8.00
CA ASP A 43 -13.20 -8.65 -8.57
C ASP A 43 -11.82 -9.12 -8.03
N PRO A 44 -11.58 -9.13 -6.70
CA PRO A 44 -10.34 -9.66 -6.17
C PRO A 44 -10.27 -11.17 -6.46
N THR A 45 -9.18 -11.60 -7.09
CA THR A 45 -8.92 -13.00 -7.44
C THR A 45 -7.50 -13.39 -7.04
N LEU A 46 -7.35 -14.55 -6.42
CA LEU A 46 -6.06 -15.09 -6.00
C LEU A 46 -5.83 -16.43 -6.72
N ALA A 47 -4.87 -16.45 -7.62
CA ALA A 47 -4.42 -17.64 -8.31
C ALA A 47 -3.09 -18.11 -7.73
N VAL A 48 -2.95 -19.41 -7.53
CA VAL A 48 -1.73 -20.04 -7.06
C VAL A 48 -1.33 -21.08 -8.11
N GLU A 49 -0.41 -20.72 -8.99
CA GLU A 49 0.11 -21.59 -10.03
C GLU A 49 1.26 -22.40 -9.46
N THR A 50 0.94 -23.60 -8.97
CA THR A 50 1.92 -24.54 -8.41
C THR A 50 1.58 -25.94 -8.91
N PRO A 51 2.55 -26.86 -9.03
CA PRO A 51 2.25 -28.28 -9.19
C PRO A 51 1.63 -28.93 -7.93
N GLU A 52 1.42 -28.16 -6.86
CA GLU A 52 1.14 -28.61 -5.51
C GLU A 52 -0.25 -28.22 -5.00
N LYS A 53 -0.58 -28.79 -3.84
CA LYS A 53 -1.90 -28.83 -3.21
C LYS A 53 -2.27 -27.55 -2.45
N LEU A 54 -1.73 -26.39 -2.83
CA LEU A 54 -2.01 -25.11 -2.20
C LEU A 54 -3.14 -24.37 -2.94
N VAL A 55 -4.19 -23.98 -2.21
CA VAL A 55 -5.33 -23.23 -2.77
C VAL A 55 -5.37 -21.86 -2.12
N GLY A 56 -5.38 -20.80 -2.93
CA GLY A 56 -5.53 -19.42 -2.46
C GLY A 56 -6.97 -18.93 -2.58
N ASN A 57 -7.42 -18.15 -1.60
CA ASN A 57 -8.65 -17.37 -1.66
C ASN A 57 -8.37 -15.92 -1.23
N VAL A 58 -9.12 -14.98 -1.79
CA VAL A 58 -9.07 -13.57 -1.40
C VAL A 58 -10.47 -13.02 -1.26
N ARG A 59 -10.65 -12.11 -0.30
CA ARG A 59 -11.89 -11.39 -0.09
C ARG A 59 -11.59 -9.95 0.30
N ALA A 60 -12.29 -8.99 -0.31
CA ALA A 60 -12.32 -7.63 0.21
C ALA A 60 -13.19 -7.59 1.48
N THR A 61 -12.59 -7.22 2.61
CA THR A 61 -13.29 -6.96 3.89
C THR A 61 -13.70 -5.50 4.01
N GLN A 62 -12.95 -4.62 3.35
CA GLN A 62 -13.29 -3.23 3.12
C GLN A 62 -12.97 -2.93 1.66
N ASP A 63 -13.99 -2.72 0.84
CA ASP A 63 -13.85 -2.51 -0.60
C ASP A 63 -13.79 -1.03 -0.98
N VAL A 64 -14.30 -0.12 -0.15
CA VAL A 64 -14.29 1.32 -0.42
C VAL A 64 -12.95 1.96 -0.07
N ILE A 65 -12.45 2.81 -0.98
CA ILE A 65 -11.29 3.69 -0.80
C ILE A 65 -11.80 5.14 -0.82
N ASP A 66 -11.69 5.84 0.30
CA ASP A 66 -12.15 7.22 0.45
C ASP A 66 -11.15 8.07 1.25
N THR A 67 -11.59 9.23 1.70
CA THR A 67 -10.78 10.14 2.52
C THR A 67 -10.71 9.70 3.98
N GLU A 68 -11.18 8.54 4.38
CA GLU A 68 -11.10 8.05 5.76
C GLU A 68 -10.46 6.67 5.81
N SER A 69 -10.41 5.97 4.69
CA SER A 69 -10.03 4.58 4.64
C SER A 69 -9.45 4.11 3.31
N THR A 70 -8.60 3.09 3.41
CA THR A 70 -8.10 2.29 2.29
C THR A 70 -8.89 0.98 2.18
N ALA A 71 -8.81 0.33 1.02
CA ALA A 71 -9.34 -1.01 0.88
C ALA A 71 -8.53 -2.02 1.70
N SER A 72 -9.23 -3.00 2.29
CA SER A 72 -8.66 -4.11 3.03
C SER A 72 -9.05 -5.44 2.38
N LEU A 73 -8.07 -6.33 2.23
CA LEU A 73 -8.18 -7.65 1.63
C LEU A 73 -7.74 -8.70 2.65
N ASP A 74 -8.56 -9.72 2.85
CA ASP A 74 -8.17 -10.93 3.56
C ASP A 74 -7.74 -11.97 2.54
N LEU A 75 -6.48 -12.37 2.60
CA LEU A 75 -5.91 -13.44 1.79
C LEU A 75 -5.80 -14.68 2.66
N SER A 76 -6.20 -15.83 2.12
CA SER A 76 -6.09 -17.11 2.81
C SER A 76 -5.54 -18.18 1.90
N PHE A 77 -4.74 -19.06 2.49
CA PHE A 77 -4.14 -20.18 1.79
C PHE A 77 -4.47 -21.45 2.55
N THR A 78 -4.96 -22.46 1.82
CA THR A 78 -5.32 -23.77 2.37
C THR A 78 -4.39 -24.82 1.78
N TRP A 79 -3.77 -25.62 2.63
CA TRP A 79 -2.98 -26.77 2.22
C TRP A 79 -3.86 -28.02 2.13
N THR A 80 -4.05 -28.53 0.92
CA THR A 80 -4.83 -29.74 0.64
C THR A 80 -3.97 -31.01 0.58
N GLY A 81 -2.70 -30.91 0.98
CA GLY A 81 -1.77 -32.04 1.09
C GLY A 81 -2.02 -32.92 2.31
N SER A 82 -1.44 -34.11 2.26
CA SER A 82 -1.55 -35.13 3.32
C SER A 82 -0.39 -35.09 4.32
N GLU A 83 0.63 -34.29 4.06
CA GLU A 83 1.82 -34.16 4.89
C GLU A 83 2.04 -32.69 5.24
N THR A 84 2.58 -32.41 6.42
CA THR A 84 2.98 -31.05 6.82
C THR A 84 4.02 -30.52 5.85
N ARG A 85 3.85 -29.28 5.40
CA ARG A 85 4.76 -28.65 4.43
C ARG A 85 5.02 -27.19 4.74
N ARG A 86 6.29 -26.80 4.66
CA ARG A 86 6.69 -25.39 4.64
C ARG A 86 6.56 -24.85 3.22
N ILE A 87 5.73 -23.83 3.06
CA ILE A 87 5.64 -23.03 1.84
C ILE A 87 6.40 -21.75 2.11
N GLU A 88 7.46 -21.53 1.36
CA GLU A 88 8.16 -20.24 1.36
C GLU A 88 7.40 -19.32 0.41
N PHE A 89 7.26 -18.04 0.72
CA PHE A 89 6.84 -17.03 -0.25
C PHE A 89 8.06 -16.13 -0.44
N GLY A 90 8.40 -15.80 -1.68
CA GLY A 90 9.73 -15.28 -2.02
C GLY A 90 10.15 -14.16 -1.07
N ALA A 91 11.39 -14.19 -0.61
CA ALA A 91 11.94 -13.17 0.28
C ALA A 91 11.67 -11.78 -0.33
N ASN A 92 10.85 -10.98 0.36
CA ASN A 92 10.41 -9.62 0.00
C ASN A 92 9.21 -9.46 -0.96
N GLU A 93 8.43 -10.49 -1.25
CA GLU A 93 7.38 -10.36 -2.29
C GLU A 93 5.95 -10.26 -1.76
N ILE A 94 5.74 -10.58 -0.48
CA ILE A 94 4.45 -10.48 0.18
C ILE A 94 4.62 -9.64 1.45
N PRO A 95 4.07 -8.42 1.54
CA PRO A 95 3.15 -7.85 0.57
C PRO A 95 3.87 -7.03 -0.52
N PHE A 96 3.28 -7.08 -1.71
CA PHE A 96 3.85 -6.66 -2.98
C PHE A 96 4.17 -5.16 -3.01
N SER A 97 5.42 -4.80 -3.30
CA SER A 97 5.84 -3.40 -3.33
C SER A 97 5.34 -2.61 -4.54
N ASN A 98 4.98 -3.27 -5.66
CA ASN A 98 4.40 -2.65 -6.87
C ASN A 98 3.74 -3.67 -7.82
N PRO A 99 2.63 -3.36 -8.53
CA PRO A 99 2.05 -4.22 -9.57
C PRO A 99 3.00 -4.32 -10.76
N ARG A 100 3.53 -5.51 -11.03
CA ARG A 100 4.61 -5.67 -12.02
C ARG A 100 4.15 -5.65 -13.48
N ARG A 101 2.86 -5.87 -13.79
CA ARG A 101 2.46 -6.23 -15.18
C ARG A 101 1.13 -5.72 -15.75
N SER A 102 0.20 -5.15 -14.98
CA SER A 102 -1.13 -4.79 -15.54
C SER A 102 -1.71 -3.43 -15.13
N ALA A 103 -1.03 -2.67 -14.28
CA ALA A 103 -1.53 -1.36 -13.89
C ALA A 103 -1.54 -0.40 -15.10
N PRO A 104 -2.50 0.54 -15.18
CA PRO A 104 -2.42 1.65 -16.13
C PRO A 104 -1.06 2.35 -16.05
N ASP A 105 -0.56 2.87 -17.17
CA ASP A 105 0.72 3.59 -17.19
C ASP A 105 0.75 4.68 -16.10
N GLY A 106 1.67 4.54 -15.13
CA GLY A 106 1.84 5.49 -14.02
C GLY A 106 1.08 5.16 -12.73
N ALA A 107 0.19 4.16 -12.72
CA ALA A 107 -0.52 3.74 -11.51
C ALA A 107 0.37 2.81 -10.65
N THR A 108 0.66 3.24 -9.44
CA THR A 108 1.55 2.53 -8.50
C THR A 108 0.81 2.27 -7.19
N ALA A 109 0.44 1.01 -6.97
CA ALA A 109 -0.17 0.58 -5.71
C ALA A 109 0.69 -0.48 -5.05
N MET A 110 0.58 -0.60 -3.74
CA MET A 110 1.19 -1.69 -2.99
C MET A 110 0.17 -2.32 -2.09
N LEU A 111 0.49 -3.51 -1.60
CA LEU A 111 -0.21 -4.06 -0.47
C LEU A 111 0.70 -3.98 0.75
N VAL A 112 0.11 -3.76 1.93
CA VAL A 112 0.80 -3.79 3.22
C VAL A 112 0.02 -4.63 4.21
N THR A 113 0.70 -5.31 5.12
CA THR A 113 0.01 -5.99 6.24
C THR A 113 -0.52 -4.94 7.22
N ALA A 114 -1.52 -5.29 8.03
CA ALA A 114 -2.03 -4.39 9.06
C ALA A 114 -0.94 -3.91 10.04
N GLU A 115 0.04 -4.77 10.35
CA GLU A 115 1.18 -4.43 11.22
C GLU A 115 2.10 -3.39 10.57
N THR A 116 2.44 -3.56 9.30
CA THR A 116 3.23 -2.58 8.55
C THR A 116 2.45 -1.29 8.29
N GLY A 117 1.15 -1.37 8.06
CA GLY A 117 0.28 -0.19 7.90
C GLY A 117 0.24 0.71 9.14
N ALA A 118 0.52 0.17 10.34
CA ALA A 118 0.63 0.97 11.56
C ALA A 118 1.89 1.87 11.60
N ALA A 119 2.91 1.55 10.80
CA ALA A 119 4.13 2.35 10.62
C ALA A 119 4.01 3.37 9.47
N ILE A 120 2.80 3.61 8.98
CA ILE A 120 2.58 4.56 7.90
C ILE A 120 1.50 5.55 8.33
N ASP A 121 1.89 6.80 8.44
CA ASP A 121 0.99 7.90 8.78
C ASP A 121 0.34 8.48 7.53
N ARG A 122 -0.90 8.89 7.72
CA ARG A 122 -1.60 9.66 6.70
C ARG A 122 -1.06 11.09 6.69
N ARG A 123 -0.44 11.49 5.57
CA ARG A 123 0.06 12.86 5.38
C ARG A 123 -1.04 13.83 4.99
N ASP A 124 -1.94 13.40 4.11
CA ASP A 124 -3.11 14.15 3.67
C ASP A 124 -4.24 13.21 3.23
N ASP A 125 -5.28 13.73 2.61
CA ASP A 125 -6.44 12.95 2.16
C ASP A 125 -6.16 11.92 1.07
N ARG A 126 -4.94 11.88 0.57
CA ARG A 126 -4.56 11.16 -0.64
C ARG A 126 -3.25 10.41 -0.41
N THR A 127 -2.33 11.02 0.32
CA THR A 127 -0.97 10.56 0.50
C THR A 127 -0.77 9.94 1.87
N TRP A 128 -0.21 8.74 1.85
CA TRP A 128 0.33 8.09 3.03
C TRP A 128 1.84 8.11 2.96
N VAL A 129 2.48 8.34 4.11
CA VAL A 129 3.94 8.37 4.23
C VAL A 129 4.36 7.57 5.45
N PRO A 130 5.52 6.90 5.41
CA PRO A 130 6.11 6.36 6.62
C PRO A 130 6.01 7.35 7.79
N ASN A 131 5.65 6.84 8.97
CA ASN A 131 5.78 7.60 10.23
C ASN A 131 7.25 8.00 10.48
N ASP A 132 8.20 7.16 10.04
CA ASP A 132 9.64 7.36 10.14
C ASP A 132 10.36 6.96 8.84
N ALA A 133 11.28 7.81 8.37
CA ALA A 133 11.91 7.67 7.05
C ALA A 133 12.77 6.40 6.91
N ASP A 134 13.17 5.82 8.05
CA ASP A 134 13.96 4.59 8.13
C ASP A 134 13.10 3.33 8.41
N GLU A 135 11.79 3.45 8.69
CA GLU A 135 10.93 2.30 9.07
C GLU A 135 10.34 1.52 7.88
N ILE A 136 10.24 2.10 6.67
CA ILE A 136 9.96 1.29 5.46
C ILE A 136 11.25 0.67 4.91
N THR A 137 12.07 0.11 5.80
CA THR A 137 13.17 -0.78 5.43
C THR A 137 12.81 -2.25 5.64
N THR A 138 11.71 -2.53 6.35
CA THR A 138 11.31 -3.90 6.67
C THR A 138 9.85 -4.12 6.33
N PHE A 139 9.58 -4.26 5.02
CA PHE A 139 8.47 -5.08 4.53
C PHE A 139 8.62 -6.41 5.26
N LEU A 140 7.84 -6.70 6.30
CA LEU A 140 7.94 -7.99 6.99
C LEU A 140 7.37 -9.01 6.03
N PRO A 141 8.22 -9.74 5.28
CA PRO A 141 7.70 -10.60 4.26
C PRO A 141 7.05 -11.77 4.99
N LEU A 142 5.94 -12.29 4.47
CA LEU A 142 5.62 -13.67 4.80
C LEU A 142 6.70 -14.54 4.14
N GLU A 143 7.87 -14.71 4.78
CA GLU A 143 8.98 -15.48 4.18
C GLU A 143 8.59 -16.94 3.97
N GLY A 144 7.71 -17.45 4.83
CA GLY A 144 7.11 -18.76 4.68
C GLY A 144 6.21 -19.14 5.84
N TYR A 145 5.33 -20.10 5.59
CA TYR A 145 4.42 -20.67 6.58
C TYR A 145 4.47 -22.20 6.50
N THR A 146 4.48 -22.85 7.66
CA THR A 146 4.40 -24.31 7.74
C THR A 146 2.94 -24.70 7.91
N PHE A 147 2.38 -25.37 6.90
CA PHE A 147 1.00 -25.84 6.90
C PHE A 147 0.92 -27.31 7.31
N ASP A 148 0.04 -27.62 8.25
CA ASP A 148 -0.42 -28.98 8.50
C ASP A 148 -1.47 -29.42 7.45
N PRO A 149 -1.71 -30.73 7.28
CA PRO A 149 -2.74 -31.25 6.38
C PRO A 149 -4.13 -30.65 6.65
N GLY A 150 -4.69 -29.95 5.65
CA GLY A 150 -5.99 -29.29 5.75
C GLY A 150 -5.97 -27.92 6.45
N GLU A 151 -4.82 -27.45 6.92
CA GLU A 151 -4.69 -26.16 7.57
C GLU A 151 -5.01 -25.00 6.60
N THR A 152 -5.69 -23.98 7.12
CA THR A 152 -5.90 -22.71 6.44
C THR A 152 -5.29 -21.60 7.28
N ALA A 153 -4.40 -20.82 6.67
CA ALA A 153 -3.83 -19.63 7.26
C ALA A 153 -4.33 -18.40 6.51
N SER A 154 -4.62 -17.34 7.26
CA SER A 154 -5.19 -16.09 6.73
C SER A 154 -4.42 -14.88 7.22
N TRP A 155 -4.33 -13.88 6.35
CA TRP A 155 -3.66 -12.61 6.61
C TRP A 155 -4.49 -11.45 6.08
N SER A 156 -4.56 -10.36 6.83
CA SER A 156 -5.27 -9.13 6.44
C SER A 156 -4.31 -8.05 5.95
N TRP A 157 -4.64 -7.51 4.78
CA TRP A 157 -3.78 -6.67 3.97
C TRP A 157 -4.55 -5.43 3.57
N GLN A 158 -3.86 -4.33 3.36
CA GLN A 158 -4.45 -3.08 2.93
C GLN A 158 -3.83 -2.65 1.60
N LEU A 159 -4.62 -2.09 0.70
CA LEU A 159 -4.18 -1.54 -0.58
C LEU A 159 -3.82 -0.06 -0.44
N TRP A 160 -2.60 0.30 -0.81
CA TRP A 160 -2.03 1.65 -0.62
C TRP A 160 -1.49 2.18 -1.94
N GLY A 161 -1.43 3.50 -2.10
CA GLY A 161 -0.60 4.12 -3.14
C GLY A 161 0.87 4.07 -2.74
N VAL A 162 1.79 3.98 -3.70
CA VAL A 162 3.24 3.93 -3.40
C VAL A 162 3.77 5.31 -2.98
N PRO A 163 4.29 5.46 -1.73
CA PRO A 163 4.82 6.73 -1.25
C PRO A 163 5.90 7.29 -2.17
N GLY A 164 5.76 8.55 -2.54
CA GLY A 164 6.69 9.24 -3.43
C GLY A 164 6.49 8.96 -4.92
N GLU A 165 5.67 7.97 -5.29
CA GLU A 165 5.34 7.66 -6.69
C GLU A 165 3.93 8.12 -7.06
N THR A 166 2.93 7.82 -6.22
CA THR A 166 1.57 8.30 -6.42
C THR A 166 1.03 8.98 -5.17
N ALA A 167 0.20 9.99 -5.40
CA ALA A 167 -0.58 10.62 -4.35
C ALA A 167 -1.91 9.90 -4.11
N SER A 168 -2.34 8.92 -4.91
CA SER A 168 -3.61 8.20 -4.69
C SER A 168 -3.70 6.91 -5.51
N ILE A 169 -4.51 5.96 -5.07
CA ILE A 169 -4.81 4.74 -5.85
C ILE A 169 -5.74 5.12 -6.99
N GLU A 170 -5.24 5.05 -8.22
CA GLU A 170 -6.01 5.39 -9.42
C GLU A 170 -6.96 4.25 -9.83
N PRO A 171 -8.10 4.54 -10.47
CA PRO A 171 -8.92 3.51 -11.09
C PRO A 171 -8.14 2.72 -12.14
N GLY A 172 -8.29 1.40 -12.15
CA GLY A 172 -7.57 0.51 -13.06
C GLY A 172 -7.52 -0.93 -12.59
N ALA A 173 -6.95 -1.80 -13.43
CA ALA A 173 -6.72 -3.20 -13.09
C ALA A 173 -5.32 -3.37 -12.48
N TYR A 174 -5.25 -3.95 -11.28
CA TYR A 174 -4.00 -4.20 -10.57
C TYR A 174 -3.71 -5.71 -10.55
N ARG A 175 -2.46 -6.06 -10.84
CA ARG A 175 -1.97 -7.44 -10.78
C ARG A 175 -0.64 -7.48 -10.04
N PHE A 176 -0.64 -8.27 -8.98
CA PHE A 176 0.47 -8.50 -8.09
C PHE A 176 0.95 -9.94 -8.28
N GLU A 177 2.26 -10.14 -8.46
CA GLU A 177 2.85 -11.44 -8.74
C GLU A 177 4.02 -11.68 -7.79
N SER A 178 4.07 -12.87 -7.18
CA SER A 178 5.19 -13.35 -6.38
C SER A 178 5.58 -14.76 -6.81
N ARG A 179 6.88 -15.00 -6.96
CA ARG A 179 7.48 -16.33 -7.10
C ARG A 179 8.03 -16.75 -5.75
N SER A 180 7.53 -17.84 -5.19
CA SER A 180 8.12 -18.45 -4.00
C SER A 180 9.44 -19.13 -4.35
N GLY A 181 10.57 -18.47 -4.15
CA GLY A 181 11.87 -19.06 -4.47
C GLY A 181 12.44 -19.94 -3.37
N SER A 182 12.54 -21.25 -3.61
CA SER A 182 13.72 -22.01 -3.16
C SER A 182 14.42 -22.48 -4.44
N ARG A 183 15.73 -22.23 -4.62
CA ARG A 183 16.47 -22.57 -5.86
C ARG A 183 16.16 -24.01 -6.34
N GLY A 184 15.17 -24.17 -7.23
CA GLY A 184 14.68 -25.44 -7.73
C GLY A 184 13.56 -25.23 -8.76
N ASP A 185 13.45 -26.13 -9.73
CA ASP A 185 12.37 -26.10 -10.72
C ASP A 185 11.03 -26.44 -10.04
N GLY A 186 10.06 -25.51 -10.04
CA GLY A 186 8.67 -25.77 -9.61
C GLY A 186 8.04 -24.77 -8.63
N ASP A 187 8.71 -23.66 -8.36
CA ASP A 187 8.27 -22.62 -7.43
C ASP A 187 6.82 -22.13 -7.67
N PRO A 188 5.93 -22.19 -6.66
CA PRO A 188 4.63 -21.51 -6.69
C PRO A 188 4.70 -20.08 -7.22
N MET A 189 3.88 -19.77 -8.23
CA MET A 189 3.57 -18.39 -8.59
C MET A 189 2.23 -18.02 -7.94
N VAL A 190 2.25 -17.06 -7.04
CA VAL A 190 1.02 -16.47 -6.47
C VAL A 190 0.71 -15.20 -7.26
N THR A 191 -0.48 -15.14 -7.84
CA THR A 191 -0.99 -13.96 -8.55
C THR A 191 -2.26 -13.46 -7.87
N LEU A 192 -2.23 -12.23 -7.37
CA LEU A 192 -3.43 -11.51 -6.93
C LEU A 192 -3.81 -10.50 -8.02
N SER A 193 -5.04 -10.55 -8.49
CA SER A 193 -5.60 -9.52 -9.40
C SER A 193 -6.81 -8.87 -8.77
N LEU A 194 -7.00 -7.58 -8.99
CA LEU A 194 -8.17 -6.81 -8.56
C LEU A 194 -8.39 -5.62 -9.50
N SER A 195 -9.58 -5.02 -9.45
CA SER A 195 -9.90 -3.78 -10.14
C SER A 195 -10.22 -2.69 -9.12
N VAL A 196 -9.89 -1.44 -9.44
CA VAL A 196 -10.33 -0.26 -8.71
C VAL A 196 -11.18 0.59 -9.64
N GLU A 197 -12.39 0.91 -9.21
CA GLU A 197 -13.35 1.68 -10.02
C GLU A 197 -13.87 2.90 -9.25
N PRO A 198 -14.28 3.99 -9.93
CA PRO A 198 -15.00 5.07 -9.27
C PRO A 198 -16.30 4.57 -8.66
N LEU A 199 -16.59 4.95 -7.41
CA LEU A 199 -17.83 4.58 -6.75
C LEU A 199 -19.00 5.36 -7.38
N ARG A 200 -19.87 4.65 -8.11
CA ARG A 200 -21.07 5.26 -8.69
C ARG A 200 -22.11 5.49 -7.61
N ARG A 201 -22.51 6.75 -7.41
CA ARG A 201 -23.66 7.08 -6.56
C ARG A 201 -24.93 6.57 -7.23
N SER A 202 -25.60 5.62 -6.59
CA SER A 202 -26.93 5.12 -6.97
C SER A 202 -28.02 6.14 -6.69
#